data_AF-A0A952DWV6-F1
#
_entry.id   AF-A0A952DWV6-F1
#
_cell.length_a   1.000
_cell.length_b   1.000
_cell.length_c   1.000
_cell.angle_alpha   90.00
_cell.angle_beta   90.00
_cell.angle_gamma   90.00
#
_symmetry.space_group_name_H-M   'P 1'
#
loop_
_entity.id
_entity.type
_entity.pdbx_description
1 polymer ?
#
loop_
_entity_poly.entity_id
_entity_poly.type
_entity_poly.pdbx_seq_one_letter_code
_entity_poly.pdbx_strand_id
1 'polypeptide(L)'
;MNLNRFQHDYASNRIRLAATALLIMLLIIVTACSTSTPASNTVDAPPVVAEATAVSTEASIPSVGTVSPTVAPPPAVSTAIPTGAPDSTDMPQATPTAEGGVVPTPVVELNLDPSVPFTPFDDVKQPPYAKSDCSDRYPCNDDVKGWESRIRLPKGFTATYYARIEGQPNALTFGPDGRLYVATMTGEV
;
A
#
# COMPACT_ATOMS: atom_id res chain seq x y z
N MET A 1 -76.27 32.10 -1.34
CA MET A 1 -74.82 31.81 -1.25
C MET A 1 -74.58 30.42 -1.81
N ASN A 2 -73.74 30.30 -2.84
CA ASN A 2 -73.69 29.14 -3.73
C ASN A 2 -72.52 28.21 -3.34
N LEU A 3 -72.80 27.13 -2.60
CA LEU A 3 -71.81 26.21 -2.02
C LEU A 3 -70.92 25.52 -3.07
N ASN A 4 -71.39 25.44 -4.32
CA ASN A 4 -70.67 24.75 -5.40
C ASN A 4 -69.42 25.51 -5.92
N ARG A 5 -69.31 26.82 -5.71
CA ARG A 5 -68.07 27.56 -6.08
C ARG A 5 -66.91 27.27 -5.14
N PHE A 6 -67.16 27.15 -3.83
CA PHE A 6 -66.10 26.93 -2.84
C PHE A 6 -65.42 25.57 -2.99
N GLN A 7 -66.15 24.53 -3.38
CA GLN A 7 -65.58 23.19 -3.62
C GLN A 7 -64.64 23.18 -4.84
N HIS A 8 -64.97 23.96 -5.88
CA HIS A 8 -64.18 24.00 -7.11
C HIS A 8 -62.87 24.79 -6.94
N ASP A 9 -62.90 25.87 -6.16
CA ASP A 9 -61.71 26.66 -5.85
C ASP A 9 -60.76 25.91 -4.91
N TYR A 10 -61.31 25.12 -3.98
CA TYR A 10 -60.51 24.31 -3.07
C TYR A 10 -59.76 23.16 -3.79
N ALA A 11 -60.42 22.48 -4.73
CA ALA A 11 -59.80 21.44 -5.53
C ALA A 11 -58.68 22.00 -6.45
N SER A 12 -58.91 23.18 -7.04
CA SER A 12 -57.92 23.84 -7.90
C SER A 12 -56.65 24.23 -7.14
N ASN A 13 -56.80 24.76 -5.92
CA ASN A 13 -55.65 25.16 -5.10
C ASN A 13 -54.81 23.97 -4.61
N ARG A 14 -55.44 22.82 -4.31
CA ARG A 14 -54.70 21.60 -3.94
C ARG A 14 -53.87 21.04 -5.09
N ILE A 15 -54.40 21.08 -6.31
CA ILE A 15 -53.68 20.63 -7.51
C ILE A 15 -52.49 21.55 -7.78
N ARG A 16 -52.66 22.88 -7.63
CA ARG A 16 -51.56 23.84 -7.80
C ARG A 16 -50.44 23.66 -6.77
N LEU A 17 -50.78 23.45 -5.50
CA LEU A 17 -49.81 23.20 -4.41
C LEU A 17 -49.06 21.87 -4.58
N ALA A 18 -49.74 20.80 -5.00
CA ALA A 18 -49.10 19.52 -5.27
C ALA A 18 -48.15 19.60 -6.48
N ALA A 19 -48.56 20.31 -7.54
CA ALA A 19 -47.72 20.52 -8.73
C ALA A 19 -46.47 21.36 -8.43
N THR A 20 -46.56 22.42 -7.63
CA THR A 20 -45.38 23.20 -7.22
C THR A 20 -44.45 22.41 -6.30
N ALA A 21 -44.99 21.64 -5.34
CA ALA A 21 -44.17 20.79 -4.49
C ALA A 21 -43.40 19.71 -5.30
N LEU A 22 -44.07 19.09 -6.28
CA LEU A 22 -43.44 18.12 -7.18
C LEU A 22 -42.34 18.76 -8.04
N LEU A 23 -42.59 19.95 -8.60
CA LEU A 23 -41.61 20.67 -9.42
C LEU A 23 -40.37 21.07 -8.60
N ILE A 24 -40.56 21.53 -7.36
CA ILE A 24 -39.45 21.87 -6.45
C ILE A 24 -38.64 20.62 -6.10
N MET A 25 -39.29 19.50 -5.80
CA MET A 25 -38.59 18.24 -5.52
C MET A 25 -37.77 17.77 -6.73
N LEU A 26 -38.31 17.88 -7.95
CA LEU A 26 -37.62 17.49 -9.18
C LEU A 26 -36.40 18.39 -9.44
N LEU A 27 -36.48 19.68 -9.15
CA LEU A 27 -35.36 20.62 -9.23
C LEU A 27 -34.21 20.29 -8.24
N ILE A 28 -34.55 19.82 -7.04
CA ILE A 28 -33.55 19.41 -6.02
C ILE A 28 -32.83 18.12 -6.44
N ILE A 29 -33.55 17.16 -7.04
CA ILE A 29 -32.96 15.90 -7.51
C ILE A 29 -32.00 16.15 -8.69
N VAL A 30 -32.33 17.06 -9.60
CA VAL A 30 -31.46 17.38 -10.76
C VAL A 30 -30.19 18.12 -10.32
N THR A 31 -30.25 18.96 -9.28
CA THR A 31 -29.06 19.66 -8.77
C THR A 31 -28.11 18.74 -7.99
N ALA A 32 -28.65 17.72 -7.28
CA ALA A 32 -27.84 16.78 -6.50
C ALA A 32 -27.07 15.73 -7.35
N CYS A 33 -27.37 15.58 -8.64
CA CYS A 33 -26.62 14.70 -9.56
C CYS A 33 -25.52 15.41 -10.36
N SER A 34 -25.19 16.67 -10.03
CA SER A 34 -24.03 17.37 -10.59
C SER A 34 -22.76 16.82 -9.98
N THR A 35 -22.39 15.63 -10.46
CA THR A 35 -21.10 14.99 -10.27
C THR A 35 -19.99 16.02 -10.49
N SER A 36 -19.17 16.21 -9.45
CA SER A 36 -17.89 16.89 -9.53
C SER A 36 -17.11 16.27 -10.67
N THR A 37 -17.03 16.99 -11.80
CA THR A 37 -16.11 16.68 -12.88
C THR A 37 -14.70 16.88 -12.31
N PRO A 38 -13.87 15.83 -12.15
CA PRO A 38 -12.46 16.08 -11.90
C PRO A 38 -11.94 16.82 -13.12
N ALA A 39 -11.29 17.96 -12.91
CA ALA A 39 -10.58 18.67 -13.96
C ALA A 39 -9.58 17.72 -14.60
N SER A 40 -9.94 17.18 -15.77
CA SER A 40 -9.01 16.43 -16.61
C SER A 40 -8.11 17.47 -17.25
N ASN A 41 -6.91 17.64 -16.67
CA ASN A 41 -5.81 18.29 -17.36
C ASN A 41 -5.42 17.40 -18.54
N THR A 42 -6.10 17.56 -19.67
CA THR A 42 -5.67 17.00 -20.95
C THR A 42 -4.43 17.78 -21.38
N VAL A 43 -3.27 17.34 -20.89
CA VAL A 43 -2.00 17.54 -21.59
C VAL A 43 -1.97 16.46 -22.65
N ASP A 44 -2.16 16.86 -23.91
CA ASP A 44 -1.86 16.04 -25.09
C ASP A 44 -0.38 15.64 -25.02
N ALA A 45 -0.13 14.46 -24.46
CA ALA A 45 1.15 13.80 -24.49
C ALA A 45 0.95 12.44 -25.17
N PRO A 46 1.82 12.05 -26.11
CA PRO A 46 1.71 10.78 -26.82
C PRO A 46 1.74 9.61 -25.83
N PRO A 47 1.18 8.43 -26.19
CA PRO A 47 1.13 7.27 -25.31
C PRO A 47 2.55 6.76 -25.05
N VAL A 48 3.14 7.23 -23.95
CA VAL A 48 4.32 6.62 -23.37
C VAL A 48 3.79 5.49 -22.48
N VAL A 49 3.99 4.26 -22.94
CA VAL A 49 3.91 3.06 -22.11
C VAL A 49 4.92 3.27 -20.98
N ALA A 50 4.45 3.79 -19.84
CA ALA A 50 5.27 3.99 -18.67
C ALA A 50 5.41 2.63 -17.96
N GLU A 51 6.40 1.85 -18.38
CA GLU A 51 7.06 0.94 -17.45
C GLU A 51 7.46 1.75 -16.23
N ALA A 52 6.91 1.39 -15.06
CA ALA A 52 7.31 1.95 -13.78
C ALA A 52 8.77 1.60 -13.52
N THR A 53 9.67 2.41 -14.06
CA THR A 53 11.09 2.34 -13.76
C THR A 53 11.26 2.97 -12.38
N ALA A 54 11.26 2.14 -11.35
CA ALA A 54 11.69 2.56 -10.02
C ALA A 54 13.11 3.12 -10.14
N VAL A 55 13.25 4.44 -10.09
CA VAL A 55 14.54 5.11 -9.99
C VAL A 55 15.04 4.88 -8.58
N SER A 56 15.76 3.78 -8.40
CA SER A 56 16.52 3.52 -7.19
C SER A 56 17.58 4.60 -7.09
N THR A 57 17.35 5.60 -6.23
CA THR A 57 18.39 6.55 -5.87
C THR A 57 19.31 5.79 -4.93
N GLU A 58 20.38 5.24 -5.49
CA GLU A 58 21.38 4.47 -4.75
C GLU A 58 21.94 5.37 -3.64
N ALA A 59 21.50 5.13 -2.41
CA ALA A 59 22.08 5.76 -1.25
C ALA A 59 23.53 5.30 -1.18
N SER A 60 24.48 6.23 -1.32
CA SER A 60 25.91 5.98 -1.20
C SER A 60 26.21 5.47 0.20
N ILE A 61 26.16 4.15 0.39
CA ILE A 61 26.56 3.48 1.62
C ILE A 61 28.07 3.66 1.76
N PRO A 62 28.60 4.09 2.92
CA PRO A 62 30.05 4.14 3.13
C PRO A 62 30.65 2.76 2.91
N SER A 63 31.66 2.68 2.05
CA SER A 63 32.40 1.46 1.71
C SER A 63 32.98 0.84 3.00
N VAL A 64 32.32 -0.22 3.49
CA VAL A 64 32.86 -1.06 4.57
C VAL A 64 33.93 -1.95 3.95
N GLY A 65 35.08 -2.01 4.62
CA GLY A 65 36.34 -2.53 4.11
C GLY A 65 36.24 -3.91 3.43
N THR A 66 37.02 -4.05 2.36
CA THR A 66 37.25 -5.27 1.60
C THR A 66 37.66 -6.42 2.54
N VAL A 67 36.74 -7.35 2.79
CA VAL A 67 37.10 -8.66 3.35
C VAL A 67 37.76 -9.50 2.27
N SER A 68 39.00 -9.92 2.51
CA SER A 68 39.77 -10.78 1.63
C SER A 68 39.02 -12.11 1.41
N PRO A 69 38.95 -12.65 0.18
CA PRO A 69 38.22 -13.89 -0.09
C PRO A 69 38.82 -15.07 0.67
N THR A 70 38.01 -15.73 1.48
CA THR A 70 38.31 -17.03 2.08
C THR A 70 38.43 -18.06 0.97
N VAL A 71 39.56 -18.77 0.97
CA VAL A 71 39.93 -19.85 0.05
C VAL A 71 38.78 -20.83 -0.17
N ALA A 72 38.44 -21.07 -1.43
CA ALA A 72 37.37 -21.99 -1.83
C ALA A 72 37.63 -23.41 -1.27
N PRO A 73 36.62 -24.07 -0.67
CA PRO A 73 36.75 -25.47 -0.27
C PRO A 73 36.93 -26.37 -1.51
N PRO A 74 37.64 -27.50 -1.36
CA PRO A 74 37.90 -28.41 -2.47
C PRO A 74 36.60 -29.01 -3.02
N PRO A 75 36.55 -29.31 -4.33
CA PRO A 75 35.35 -29.86 -4.98
C PRO A 75 34.96 -31.21 -4.37
N ALA A 76 33.67 -31.36 -4.04
CA ALA A 76 33.11 -32.61 -3.59
C ALA A 76 33.19 -33.67 -4.70
N VAL A 77 33.85 -34.79 -4.40
CA VAL A 77 33.92 -35.95 -5.31
C VAL A 77 32.57 -36.66 -5.26
N SER A 78 31.85 -36.63 -6.39
CA SER A 78 30.56 -37.33 -6.53
C SER A 78 30.80 -38.82 -6.77
N THR A 79 30.41 -39.65 -5.79
CA THR A 79 30.42 -41.11 -5.91
C THR A 79 29.21 -41.54 -6.73
N ALA A 80 29.43 -42.00 -7.96
CA ALA A 80 28.38 -42.57 -8.80
C ALA A 80 27.85 -43.87 -8.18
N ILE A 81 26.54 -43.91 -7.88
CA ILE A 81 25.82 -45.11 -7.46
C ILE A 81 25.28 -45.81 -8.73
N PRO A 82 25.41 -47.14 -8.87
CA PRO A 82 25.04 -47.83 -10.10
C PRO A 82 23.53 -47.96 -10.29
N THR A 83 23.18 -47.84 -11.56
CA THR A 83 21.89 -48.01 -12.24
C THR A 83 21.13 -49.28 -11.85
N GLY A 84 19.87 -49.11 -11.44
CA GLY A 84 18.89 -50.17 -11.30
C GLY A 84 17.51 -49.75 -11.81
N ALA A 85 17.11 -50.37 -12.93
CA ALA A 85 15.77 -50.63 -13.49
C ALA A 85 14.74 -49.48 -13.70
N PRO A 86 14.05 -49.46 -14.87
CA PRO A 86 12.98 -48.49 -15.16
C PRO A 86 11.62 -49.03 -14.71
N ASP A 87 10.86 -48.29 -13.91
CA ASP A 87 9.40 -48.27 -14.06
C ASP A 87 8.72 -47.12 -13.30
N SER A 88 7.67 -46.63 -13.95
CA SER A 88 6.55 -45.84 -13.46
C SER A 88 6.69 -44.30 -13.33
N THR A 89 5.89 -43.65 -14.18
CA THR A 89 5.12 -42.42 -13.93
C THR A 89 5.89 -41.10 -13.89
N ASP A 90 6.01 -40.48 -15.06
CA ASP A 90 6.48 -39.10 -15.28
C ASP A 90 5.61 -38.09 -14.51
N MET A 91 5.96 -37.82 -13.25
CA MET A 91 5.71 -36.51 -12.66
C MET A 91 6.74 -35.54 -13.24
N PRO A 92 6.37 -34.28 -13.55
CA PRO A 92 7.35 -33.26 -13.93
C PRO A 92 8.37 -33.12 -12.80
N GLN A 93 9.56 -33.67 -13.03
CA GLN A 93 10.67 -33.62 -12.10
C GLN A 93 11.09 -32.15 -12.00
N ALA A 94 10.98 -31.58 -10.80
CA ALA A 94 11.44 -30.22 -10.56
C ALA A 94 12.91 -30.12 -10.99
N THR A 95 13.16 -29.36 -12.06
CA THR A 95 14.52 -29.03 -12.48
C THR A 95 15.23 -28.45 -11.26
N PRO A 96 16.39 -28.98 -10.85
CA PRO A 96 17.13 -28.43 -9.73
C PRO A 96 17.43 -26.97 -10.05
N THR A 97 16.79 -26.07 -9.28
CA THR A 97 17.12 -24.65 -9.27
C THR A 97 18.63 -24.57 -9.10
N ALA A 98 19.31 -23.95 -10.07
CA ALA A 98 20.75 -23.75 -10.03
C ALA A 98 21.13 -23.29 -8.64
N GLU A 99 22.09 -23.97 -8.02
CA GLU A 99 22.65 -23.67 -6.71
C GLU A 99 23.27 -22.27 -6.76
N GLY A 100 22.43 -21.24 -6.70
CA GLY A 100 22.82 -19.89 -6.42
C GLY A 100 23.32 -19.93 -4.99
N GLY A 101 24.64 -20.12 -4.85
CA GLY A 101 25.32 -20.19 -3.58
C GLY A 101 24.93 -18.99 -2.74
N VAL A 102 24.04 -19.24 -1.77
CA VAL A 102 23.77 -18.31 -0.68
C VAL A 102 25.10 -18.16 0.05
N VAL A 103 25.80 -17.06 -0.21
CA VAL A 103 26.93 -16.67 0.62
C VAL A 103 26.34 -16.47 2.01
N PRO A 104 26.72 -17.27 3.02
CA PRO A 104 26.19 -17.11 4.35
C PRO A 104 26.60 -15.73 4.85
N THR A 105 25.64 -14.81 4.92
CA THR A 105 25.83 -13.54 5.62
C THR A 105 26.17 -13.90 7.07
N PRO A 106 27.29 -13.39 7.62
CA PRO A 106 27.63 -13.67 9.00
C PRO A 106 26.47 -13.21 9.88
N VAL A 107 25.86 -14.16 10.59
CA VAL A 107 24.82 -13.85 11.57
C VAL A 107 25.51 -13.07 12.67
N VAL A 108 25.24 -11.76 12.74
CA VAL A 108 25.60 -10.99 13.91
C VAL A 108 24.68 -11.48 15.02
N GLU A 109 25.17 -12.38 15.87
CA GLU A 109 24.45 -12.78 17.08
C GLU A 109 24.33 -11.56 17.98
N LEU A 110 23.18 -10.90 17.89
CA LEU A 110 22.80 -9.86 18.82
C LEU A 110 22.41 -10.58 20.13
N ASN A 111 23.35 -10.67 21.07
CA ASN A 111 23.09 -11.20 22.41
C ASN A 111 22.27 -10.17 23.19
N LEU A 112 20.96 -10.15 22.91
CA LEU A 112 19.98 -9.37 23.66
C LEU A 112 19.69 -10.12 24.95
N ASP A 113 20.00 -9.51 26.09
CA ASP A 113 19.57 -10.02 27.39
C ASP A 113 18.05 -9.81 27.54
N PRO A 114 17.23 -10.88 27.49
CA PRO A 114 15.78 -10.74 27.57
C PRO A 114 15.31 -10.30 28.97
N SER A 115 16.20 -10.31 29.96
CA SER A 115 15.89 -9.88 31.33
C SER A 115 16.02 -8.37 31.52
N VAL A 116 16.62 -7.64 30.57
CA VAL A 116 16.69 -6.18 30.61
C VAL A 116 15.34 -5.61 30.18
N PRO A 117 14.58 -4.95 31.06
CA PRO A 117 13.34 -4.31 30.66
C PRO A 117 13.64 -3.20 29.66
N PHE A 118 12.92 -3.18 28.55
CA PHE A 118 12.95 -2.04 27.64
C PHE A 118 12.42 -0.82 28.40
N THR A 119 13.29 0.15 28.68
CA THR A 119 12.85 1.48 29.09
C THR A 119 12.00 2.05 27.95
N PRO A 120 10.72 2.41 28.19
CA PRO A 120 9.91 3.05 27.17
C PRO A 120 10.63 4.29 26.62
N PHE A 121 10.40 4.63 25.37
CA PHE A 121 10.88 5.88 24.79
C PHE A 121 10.06 7.06 25.36
N ASP A 122 10.29 7.39 26.62
CA ASP A 122 9.51 8.40 27.36
C ASP A 122 9.61 9.81 26.74
N ASP A 123 10.65 10.05 25.95
CA ASP A 123 10.90 11.34 25.29
C ASP A 123 10.11 11.55 24.00
N VAL A 124 9.51 10.50 23.43
CA VAL A 124 8.83 10.57 22.12
C VAL A 124 7.32 10.76 22.31
N LYS A 125 6.90 12.01 22.49
CA LYS A 125 5.46 12.35 22.59
C LYS A 125 4.78 12.34 21.23
N GLN A 126 3.83 11.41 21.04
CA GLN A 126 2.98 11.37 19.86
C GLN A 126 2.04 12.57 19.82
N PRO A 127 1.86 13.22 18.65
CA PRO A 127 0.89 14.30 18.52
C PRO A 127 -0.54 13.77 18.68
N PRO A 128 -1.46 14.57 19.23
CA PRO A 128 -2.86 14.17 19.34
C PRO A 128 -3.46 13.87 17.95
N TYR A 129 -4.51 13.06 17.94
CA TYR A 129 -5.32 12.87 16.73
C TYR A 129 -5.92 14.21 16.29
N ALA A 130 -6.00 14.41 14.98
CA ALA A 130 -6.53 15.63 14.39
C ALA A 130 -7.45 15.25 13.23
N LYS A 131 -8.56 15.98 13.12
CA LYS A 131 -9.52 15.81 12.03
C LYS A 131 -8.91 16.28 10.71
N SER A 132 -9.14 15.51 9.65
CA SER A 132 -8.90 15.87 8.25
C SER A 132 -10.22 15.83 7.47
N ASP A 133 -10.16 16.08 6.17
CA ASP A 133 -11.35 16.06 5.30
C ASP A 133 -11.94 14.64 5.12
N CYS A 134 -11.12 13.60 5.29
CA CYS A 134 -11.51 12.21 5.05
C CYS A 134 -11.57 11.35 6.33
N SER A 135 -11.11 11.86 7.48
CA SER A 135 -11.12 11.13 8.76
C SER A 135 -11.23 12.07 9.96
N ASP A 136 -11.88 11.60 11.03
CA ASP A 136 -11.96 12.29 12.32
C ASP A 136 -10.62 12.29 13.10
N ARG A 137 -9.67 11.42 12.72
CA ARG A 137 -8.46 11.14 13.51
C ARG A 137 -7.16 11.24 12.74
N TYR A 138 -7.18 10.95 11.44
CA TYR A 138 -5.97 10.76 10.64
C TYR A 138 -5.92 11.72 9.45
N PRO A 139 -4.71 12.08 8.97
CA PRO A 139 -4.54 12.68 7.65
C PRO A 139 -5.13 11.77 6.57
N CYS A 140 -5.44 12.36 5.41
CA CYS A 140 -5.86 11.55 4.27
C CYS A 140 -4.74 10.65 3.77
N ASN A 141 -5.11 9.52 3.15
CA ASN A 141 -4.14 8.51 2.70
C ASN A 141 -3.17 9.05 1.63
N ASP A 142 -3.53 10.16 0.97
CA ASP A 142 -2.73 10.93 0.03
C ASP A 142 -2.01 12.14 0.67
N ASP A 143 -2.29 12.49 1.92
CA ASP A 143 -1.62 13.57 2.66
C ASP A 143 -0.31 13.08 3.29
N VAL A 144 0.71 12.90 2.45
CA VAL A 144 2.05 12.46 2.86
C VAL A 144 2.63 13.37 3.94
N LYS A 145 2.49 14.70 3.79
CA LYS A 145 3.02 15.67 4.77
C LYS A 145 2.32 15.55 6.11
N GLY A 146 1.00 15.35 6.11
CA GLY A 146 0.23 15.08 7.30
C GLY A 146 0.74 13.84 8.03
N TRP A 147 0.97 12.74 7.31
CA TRP A 147 1.52 11.51 7.90
C TRP A 147 2.94 11.69 8.44
N GLU A 148 3.84 12.30 7.67
CA GLU A 148 5.23 12.56 8.11
C GLU A 148 5.27 13.45 9.35
N SER A 149 4.40 14.47 9.43
CA SER A 149 4.32 15.35 10.59
C SER A 149 3.88 14.63 11.88
N ARG A 150 3.26 13.45 11.77
CA ARG A 150 2.81 12.61 12.90
C ARG A 150 3.85 11.60 13.34
N ILE A 151 4.74 11.17 12.44
CA ILE A 151 5.82 10.25 12.79
C ILE A 151 6.80 10.99 13.72
N ARG A 152 6.94 10.50 14.95
CA ARG A 152 7.93 10.98 15.91
C ARG A 152 8.93 9.86 16.16
N LEU A 153 10.21 10.21 16.04
CA LEU A 153 11.32 9.28 16.20
C LEU A 153 12.22 9.77 17.33
N PRO A 154 12.91 8.86 18.03
CA PRO A 154 13.98 9.24 18.93
C PRO A 154 15.07 10.04 18.21
N LYS A 155 15.84 10.83 18.96
CA LYS A 155 16.98 11.58 18.44
C LYS A 155 17.95 10.64 17.71
N GLY A 156 18.39 11.04 16.51
CA GLY A 156 19.32 10.27 15.68
C GLY A 156 18.66 9.37 14.64
N PHE A 157 17.33 9.25 14.66
CA PHE A 157 16.56 8.50 13.65
C PHE A 157 15.83 9.45 12.71
N THR A 158 15.64 9.01 11.46
CA THR A 158 14.88 9.70 10.42
C THR A 158 13.94 8.72 9.73
N ALA A 159 12.76 9.18 9.34
CA ALA A 159 11.85 8.43 8.47
C ALA A 159 11.41 9.34 7.35
N THR A 160 11.24 8.74 6.18
CA THR A 160 10.80 9.41 4.95
C THR A 160 9.75 8.53 4.31
N TYR A 161 8.73 9.14 3.74
CA TYR A 161 7.77 8.43 2.92
C TYR A 161 8.41 7.89 1.63
N TYR A 162 8.28 6.59 1.37
CA TYR A 162 8.88 5.95 0.19
C TYR A 162 7.85 5.67 -0.92
N ALA A 163 6.76 4.97 -0.61
CA ALA A 163 5.73 4.61 -1.57
C ALA A 163 4.37 4.37 -0.91
N ARG A 164 3.30 4.46 -1.71
CA ARG A 164 1.96 3.96 -1.37
C ARG A 164 1.75 2.60 -2.00
N ILE A 165 1.13 1.70 -1.25
CA ILE A 165 0.76 0.38 -1.74
C ILE A 165 -0.73 0.20 -1.43
N GLU A 166 -1.51 -0.15 -2.45
CA GLU A 166 -2.93 -0.44 -2.28
C GLU A 166 -3.13 -1.82 -1.65
N GLY A 167 -4.26 -2.01 -0.96
CA GLY A 167 -4.54 -3.24 -0.21
C GLY A 167 -4.00 -3.22 1.23
N GLN A 168 -3.80 -4.40 1.82
CA GLN A 168 -3.33 -4.55 3.20
C GLN A 168 -1.90 -5.13 3.20
N PRO A 169 -0.85 -4.30 3.16
CA PRO A 169 0.53 -4.80 3.21
C PRO A 169 0.78 -5.50 4.54
N ASN A 170 1.24 -6.75 4.50
CA ASN A 170 1.42 -7.59 5.69
C ASN A 170 2.83 -8.20 5.81
N ALA A 171 3.63 -8.17 4.75
CA ALA A 171 5.03 -8.59 4.77
C ALA A 171 5.87 -7.78 3.78
N LEU A 172 7.15 -7.61 4.08
CA LEU A 172 8.13 -6.96 3.21
C LEU A 172 9.51 -7.63 3.32
N THR A 173 10.27 -7.63 2.23
CA THR A 173 11.66 -8.14 2.21
C THR A 173 12.46 -7.49 1.09
N PHE A 174 13.79 -7.49 1.19
CA PHE A 174 14.68 -7.14 0.09
C PHE A 174 15.13 -8.39 -0.65
N GLY A 175 15.04 -8.39 -1.98
CA GLY A 175 15.54 -9.47 -2.82
C GLY A 175 17.06 -9.42 -3.02
N PRO A 176 17.67 -10.48 -3.59
CA PRO A 176 19.09 -10.49 -3.95
C PRO A 176 19.44 -9.45 -5.03
N ASP A 177 18.44 -8.91 -5.73
CA ASP A 177 18.54 -7.83 -6.69
C ASP A 177 18.49 -6.42 -6.05
N GLY A 178 18.39 -6.35 -4.71
CA GLY A 178 18.32 -5.11 -3.96
C GLY A 178 16.96 -4.42 -4.02
N ARG A 179 15.92 -5.03 -4.59
CA ARG A 179 14.57 -4.44 -4.67
C ARG A 179 13.75 -4.76 -3.42
N LEU A 180 12.86 -3.83 -3.04
CA LEU A 180 11.88 -4.04 -1.98
C LEU A 180 10.65 -4.76 -2.54
N TYR A 181 10.38 -5.96 -2.02
CA TYR A 181 9.16 -6.73 -2.29
C TYR A 181 8.19 -6.55 -1.14
N VAL A 182 6.93 -6.26 -1.45
CA VAL A 182 5.87 -6.10 -0.46
C VAL A 182 4.70 -7.02 -0.81
N ALA A 183 4.30 -7.86 0.14
CA ALA A 183 3.12 -8.70 0.02
C ALA A 183 1.90 -7.95 0.57
N THR A 184 0.80 -8.02 -0.17
CA THR A 184 -0.49 -7.44 0.21
C THR A 184 -1.53 -8.54 0.32
N MET A 185 -2.35 -8.51 1.37
CA MET A 185 -3.57 -9.34 1.39
C MET A 185 -4.64 -8.68 0.51
N THR A 186 -5.20 -9.49 -0.38
CA THR A 186 -6.37 -9.15 -1.19
C THR A 186 -7.45 -10.21 -0.97
N GLY A 187 -8.59 -9.84 -0.41
CA GLY A 187 -9.71 -10.74 -0.15
C GLY A 187 -10.48 -10.40 1.13
N GLU A 188 -11.72 -10.90 1.22
CA GLU A 188 -12.53 -10.89 2.44
C GLU A 188 -12.15 -12.15 3.26
N VAL A 189 -11.87 -11.98 4.55
CA VAL A 189 -11.60 -13.08 5.50
C VAL A 189 -12.88 -13.60 6.11
#